data_AF-A0AAN9TGG7-F1
#
_entry.id   AF-A0AAN9TGG7-F1
#
_cell.length_a   1.000
_cell.length_b   1.000
_cell.length_c   1.000
_cell.angle_alpha   90.00
_cell.angle_beta   90.00
_cell.angle_gamma   90.00
#
_symmetry.space_group_name_H-M   'P 1'
#
loop_
_entity.id
_entity.type
_entity.pdbx_description
1 polymer ?
#
loop_
_entity_poly.entity_id
_entity_poly.type
_entity_poly.pdbx_seq_one_letter_code
_entity_poly.pdbx_strand_id
1 'polypeptide(L)'
;MSSGVKVWFTDSVLPVFDLKWFGGGVRQSEAARGNPRRREAIRGNPRRCEAIRGNPRRREAIRGDARQSEAIPGGARQSEAIRGGARQSEAIRGNPRRREAIRGGARQSEAIRGNPRRREAIRGDARQSEAARGNPRRREAIRGGARQSEATRGNPRRREAIRGNPRRREAIRGGARQSEAIRGDARQSEAARGNPRQSEAARGNPRQSEAIRGGAKQSEAARGNPRQSEAIRGGAKQSEATRGNPRRREAIRGDARQSEAARGNPRRREAIRGGARQSEAIRGGARQSEATRGNPRQSEAI
;
A
#
# COMPACT_ATOMS: atom_id res chain seq x y z
N MET A 1 -2.05 -35.53 -22.72
CA MET A 1 -2.33 -34.19 -23.31
C MET A 1 -3.83 -34.01 -23.40
N SER A 2 -4.39 -32.92 -22.85
CA SER A 2 -5.69 -32.38 -23.27
C SER A 2 -5.80 -30.95 -22.75
N SER A 3 -5.29 -30.00 -23.53
CA SER A 3 -5.49 -28.57 -23.33
C SER A 3 -6.82 -28.17 -23.96
N GLY A 4 -7.91 -28.40 -23.24
CA GLY A 4 -9.24 -27.96 -23.68
C GLY A 4 -9.40 -26.46 -23.50
N VAL A 5 -9.45 -25.71 -24.60
CA VAL A 5 -10.00 -24.34 -24.60
C VAL A 5 -11.51 -24.49 -24.48
N LYS A 6 -12.07 -24.21 -23.31
CA LYS A 6 -13.53 -24.12 -23.12
C LYS A 6 -13.92 -22.65 -23.18
N VAL A 7 -14.46 -22.22 -24.33
CA VAL A 7 -15.16 -20.93 -24.47
C VAL A 7 -16.63 -21.20 -24.16
N TRP A 8 -17.17 -20.54 -23.14
CA TRP A 8 -18.61 -20.56 -22.85
C TRP A 8 -19.17 -19.16 -23.12
N PHE A 9 -20.22 -19.09 -23.94
CA PHE A 9 -21.16 -17.98 -23.95
C PHE A 9 -22.43 -18.51 -23.29
N THR A 10 -22.71 -18.11 -22.05
CA THR A 10 -23.95 -18.47 -21.38
C THR A 10 -24.74 -17.20 -21.09
N ASP A 11 -25.83 -17.00 -21.82
CA ASP A 11 -26.95 -16.22 -21.31
C ASP A 11 -27.68 -17.11 -20.29
N SER A 12 -27.68 -16.66 -19.02
CA SER A 12 -28.57 -17.10 -17.93
C SER A 12 -28.84 -18.60 -17.78
N VAL A 13 -28.13 -19.28 -16.87
CA VAL A 13 -28.66 -20.12 -15.76
C VAL A 13 -27.46 -20.42 -14.85
N LEU A 14 -27.64 -20.29 -13.53
CA LEU A 14 -26.63 -20.52 -12.49
C LEU A 14 -25.82 -21.82 -12.70
N PRO A 15 -24.50 -21.78 -12.96
CA PRO A 15 -23.67 -22.94 -12.72
C PRO A 15 -23.12 -22.84 -11.30
N VAL A 16 -23.63 -23.68 -10.40
CA VAL A 16 -22.91 -24.02 -9.17
C VAL A 16 -21.79 -24.96 -9.61
N PHE A 17 -20.58 -24.42 -9.81
CA PHE A 17 -19.44 -25.25 -10.17
C PHE A 17 -18.90 -25.97 -8.93
N ASP A 18 -19.08 -27.29 -8.94
CA ASP A 18 -18.57 -28.26 -7.97
C ASP A 18 -17.05 -28.30 -7.86
N LEU A 19 -16.59 -28.85 -6.74
CA LEU A 19 -15.19 -29.03 -6.34
C LEU A 19 -14.43 -29.90 -7.38
N LYS A 20 -13.89 -29.28 -8.43
CA LYS A 20 -13.15 -29.99 -9.48
C LYS A 20 -11.65 -30.04 -9.20
N TRP A 21 -11.13 -31.24 -9.02
CA TRP A 21 -9.69 -31.52 -9.04
C TRP A 21 -9.21 -31.58 -10.48
N PHE A 22 -8.42 -30.59 -10.90
CA PHE A 22 -7.73 -30.63 -12.19
C PHE A 22 -6.25 -30.97 -11.98
N GLY A 23 -5.81 -32.09 -12.55
CA GLY A 23 -4.40 -32.40 -12.74
C GLY A 23 -3.93 -31.88 -14.10
N GLY A 24 -3.20 -30.76 -14.13
CA GLY A 24 -2.65 -30.19 -15.37
C GLY A 24 -2.88 -28.68 -15.54
N GLY A 25 -2.20 -28.06 -16.51
CA GLY A 25 -2.31 -26.62 -16.79
C GLY A 25 -3.68 -26.24 -17.36
N VAL A 26 -4.59 -25.77 -16.51
CA VAL A 26 -5.93 -25.30 -16.90
C VAL A 26 -5.82 -23.95 -17.61
N ARG A 27 -6.30 -23.84 -18.85
CA ARG A 27 -6.52 -22.56 -19.54
C ARG A 27 -8.02 -22.33 -19.68
N GLN A 28 -8.52 -21.21 -19.15
CA GLN A 28 -9.94 -20.85 -19.23
C GLN A 28 -10.08 -19.41 -19.73
N SER A 29 -10.97 -19.21 -20.69
CA SER A 29 -11.38 -17.90 -21.17
C SER A 29 -12.90 -17.83 -21.12
N GLU A 30 -13.46 -16.87 -20.39
CA GLU A 30 -14.90 -16.80 -20.14
C GLU A 30 -15.43 -15.37 -20.28
N ALA A 31 -16.56 -15.23 -20.97
CA ALA A 31 -17.37 -14.03 -20.95
C ALA A 31 -18.74 -14.39 -20.35
N ALA A 32 -19.12 -13.73 -19.27
CA ALA A 32 -20.36 -14.06 -18.57
C ALA A 32 -21.13 -12.80 -18.15
N ARG A 33 -22.46 -12.93 -18.12
CA ARG A 33 -23.37 -11.97 -17.49
C ARG A 33 -23.95 -12.60 -16.22
N GLY A 34 -24.11 -11.79 -15.18
CA GLY A 34 -24.69 -12.23 -13.91
C GLY A 34 -23.65 -12.40 -12.79
N ASN A 35 -23.98 -13.24 -11.81
CA ASN A 35 -23.23 -13.36 -10.55
C ASN A 35 -22.66 -14.77 -10.35
N PRO A 36 -21.70 -15.22 -11.19
CA PRO A 36 -21.20 -16.58 -11.13
C PRO A 36 -20.52 -16.86 -9.79
N ARG A 37 -20.67 -18.08 -9.30
CA ARG A 37 -20.05 -18.55 -8.05
C ARG A 37 -19.15 -19.73 -8.37
N ARG A 38 -17.87 -19.61 -8.04
CA ARG A 38 -16.86 -20.65 -8.27
C ARG A 38 -16.09 -20.97 -7.00
N ARG A 39 -15.86 -22.25 -6.77
CA ARG A 39 -14.99 -22.77 -5.70
C ARG A 39 -14.13 -23.87 -6.27
N GLU A 40 -12.82 -23.69 -6.26
CA GLU A 40 -11.91 -24.61 -6.94
C GLU A 40 -10.66 -24.91 -6.12
N ALA A 41 -10.16 -26.13 -6.25
CA ALA A 41 -8.88 -26.57 -5.72
C ALA A 41 -8.05 -27.10 -6.89
N ILE A 42 -6.94 -26.43 -7.20
CA ILE A 42 -6.17 -26.66 -8.42
C ILE A 42 -4.75 -27.09 -8.04
N ARG A 43 -4.28 -28.21 -8.60
CA ARG A 43 -2.88 -28.59 -8.57
C ARG A 43 -2.29 -28.44 -9.96
N GLY A 44 -1.48 -27.41 -10.16
CA GLY A 44 -0.93 -27.04 -11.46
C GLY A 44 -0.90 -25.53 -11.65
N ASN A 45 -0.74 -25.11 -12.90
CA ASN A 45 -0.49 -23.72 -13.25
C ASN A 45 -1.68 -23.12 -14.03
N PRO A 46 -2.78 -22.72 -13.36
CA PRO A 46 -3.96 -22.21 -14.04
C PRO A 46 -3.69 -20.86 -14.72
N ARG A 47 -4.29 -20.67 -15.89
CA ARG A 47 -4.32 -19.41 -16.63
C ARG A 47 -5.76 -19.05 -16.95
N ARG A 48 -6.23 -17.90 -16.46
CA ARG A 48 -7.61 -17.42 -16.67
C ARG A 48 -7.64 -16.03 -17.29
N CYS A 49 -8.55 -15.83 -18.22
CA CYS A 49 -8.90 -14.54 -18.78
C CYS A 49 -10.42 -14.39 -18.77
N GLU A 50 -10.96 -13.43 -18.03
CA GLU A 50 -12.41 -13.34 -17.83
C GLU A 50 -12.95 -11.92 -18.02
N ALA A 51 -14.11 -11.83 -18.65
CA ALA A 51 -14.89 -10.61 -18.76
C ALA A 51 -16.29 -10.86 -18.18
N ILE A 52 -16.54 -10.39 -16.95
CA ILE A 52 -17.79 -10.69 -16.24
C ILE A 52 -18.55 -9.41 -15.96
N ARG A 53 -19.73 -9.26 -16.55
CA ARG A 53 -20.67 -8.19 -16.19
C ARG A 53 -21.55 -8.65 -15.03
N GLY A 54 -21.20 -8.23 -13.82
CA GLY A 54 -21.96 -8.51 -12.60
C GLY A 54 -21.06 -8.67 -11.39
N ASN A 55 -21.47 -9.47 -10.41
CA ASN A 55 -20.80 -9.60 -9.13
C ASN A 55 -20.29 -11.04 -8.87
N PRO A 56 -19.20 -11.46 -9.54
CA PRO A 56 -18.68 -12.81 -9.38
C PRO A 56 -18.17 -13.06 -7.95
N ARG A 57 -18.31 -14.31 -7.49
CA ARG A 57 -17.75 -14.78 -6.23
C ARG A 57 -16.84 -15.98 -6.49
N ARG A 58 -15.56 -15.84 -6.16
CA ARG A 58 -14.53 -16.87 -6.35
C ARG A 58 -13.86 -17.23 -5.04
N ARG A 59 -13.60 -18.52 -4.85
CA ARG A 59 -12.70 -19.04 -3.83
C ARG A 59 -11.79 -20.08 -4.46
N GLU A 60 -10.49 -19.86 -4.42
CA GLU A 60 -9.53 -20.75 -5.08
C GLU A 60 -8.42 -21.15 -4.10
N ALA A 61 -8.05 -22.43 -4.12
CA ALA A 61 -6.85 -22.94 -3.48
C ALA A 61 -5.94 -23.53 -4.57
N ILE A 62 -4.78 -22.93 -4.79
CA ILE A 62 -3.89 -23.30 -5.89
C ILE A 62 -2.56 -23.77 -5.33
N ARG A 63 -2.13 -24.96 -5.74
CA ARG A 63 -0.76 -25.45 -5.56
C ARG A 63 -0.06 -25.44 -6.92
N GLY A 64 0.74 -24.41 -7.16
CA GLY A 64 1.37 -24.07 -8.44
C GLY A 64 1.22 -22.58 -8.75
N ASP A 65 1.59 -22.21 -9.98
CA ASP A 65 1.62 -20.82 -10.42
C ASP A 65 0.31 -20.39 -11.08
N ALA A 66 -0.35 -19.39 -10.51
CA ALA A 66 -1.60 -18.84 -11.03
C ALA A 66 -1.35 -17.60 -11.91
N ARG A 67 -2.04 -17.54 -13.06
CA ARG A 67 -2.16 -16.32 -13.86
C ARG A 67 -3.63 -16.00 -14.10
N GLN A 68 -4.08 -14.81 -13.75
CA GLN A 68 -5.45 -14.37 -13.99
C GLN A 68 -5.47 -12.95 -14.55
N SER A 69 -6.38 -12.72 -15.48
CA SER A 69 -6.72 -11.41 -16.00
C SER A 69 -8.23 -11.25 -15.98
N GLU A 70 -8.75 -10.21 -15.34
CA GLU A 70 -10.18 -10.00 -15.21
C GLU A 70 -10.61 -8.57 -15.56
N ALA A 71 -11.71 -8.46 -16.30
CA ALA A 71 -12.43 -7.22 -16.55
C ALA A 71 -13.85 -7.32 -16.00
N ILE A 72 -14.16 -6.57 -14.95
CA ILE A 72 -15.44 -6.72 -14.22
C ILE A 72 -16.14 -5.37 -14.07
N PRO A 73 -17.15 -5.09 -14.91
CA PRO A 73 -18.14 -4.04 -14.65
C PRO A 73 -19.12 -4.49 -13.55
N GLY A 74 -18.67 -4.39 -12.30
CA GLY A 74 -19.42 -4.78 -11.10
C GLY A 74 -18.49 -5.02 -9.90
N GLY A 75 -19.02 -5.56 -8.82
CA GLY A 75 -18.25 -5.88 -7.61
C GLY A 75 -17.82 -7.34 -7.56
N ALA A 76 -16.52 -7.62 -7.59
CA ALA A 76 -16.00 -8.97 -7.41
C ALA A 76 -15.82 -9.34 -5.92
N ARG A 77 -15.98 -10.62 -5.56
CA ARG A 77 -15.50 -11.16 -4.28
C ARG A 77 -14.57 -12.33 -4.52
N GLN A 78 -13.29 -12.17 -4.20
CA GLN A 78 -12.27 -13.21 -4.34
C GLN A 78 -11.65 -13.58 -3.00
N SER A 79 -11.32 -14.85 -2.85
CA SER A 79 -10.49 -15.35 -1.76
C SER A 79 -9.58 -16.44 -2.30
N GLU A 80 -8.28 -16.18 -2.32
CA GLU A 80 -7.30 -17.10 -2.90
C GLU A 80 -6.23 -17.50 -1.90
N ALA A 81 -5.88 -18.78 -1.91
CA ALA A 81 -4.73 -19.32 -1.21
C ALA A 81 -3.80 -19.98 -2.24
N ILE A 82 -2.64 -19.38 -2.48
CA ILE A 82 -1.71 -19.83 -3.52
C ILE A 82 -0.40 -20.27 -2.86
N ARG A 83 0.00 -21.51 -3.12
CA ARG A 83 1.35 -22.02 -2.83
C ARG A 83 2.09 -22.13 -4.17
N GLY A 84 2.79 -21.06 -4.51
CA GLY A 84 3.40 -20.84 -5.83
C GLY A 84 3.40 -19.35 -6.16
N GLY A 85 3.70 -19.01 -7.41
CA GLY A 85 3.62 -17.65 -7.94
C GLY A 85 2.20 -17.23 -8.29
N ALA A 86 1.85 -15.96 -8.08
CA ALA A 86 0.58 -15.38 -8.51
C ALA A 86 0.83 -14.18 -9.42
N ARG A 87 0.20 -14.14 -10.59
CA ARG A 87 0.19 -12.96 -11.46
C ARG A 87 -1.25 -12.58 -11.79
N GLN A 88 -1.66 -11.41 -11.36
CA GLN A 88 -3.03 -10.93 -11.57
C GLN A 88 -3.07 -9.55 -12.21
N SER A 89 -4.01 -9.39 -13.12
CA SER A 89 -4.33 -8.12 -13.76
C SER A 89 -5.83 -7.88 -13.70
N GLU A 90 -6.28 -6.82 -13.05
CA GLU A 90 -7.70 -6.54 -12.84
C GLU A 90 -8.08 -5.14 -13.34
N ALA A 91 -9.16 -5.06 -14.11
CA ALA A 91 -9.82 -3.81 -14.47
C ALA A 91 -11.27 -3.85 -13.98
N ILE A 92 -11.56 -3.14 -12.88
CA ILE A 92 -12.84 -3.26 -12.18
C ILE A 92 -13.54 -1.91 -12.08
N ARG A 93 -14.80 -1.86 -12.53
CA ARG A 93 -15.72 -0.75 -12.27
C ARG A 93 -16.74 -1.19 -11.23
N GLY A 94 -16.40 -1.03 -9.95
CA GLY A 94 -17.25 -1.43 -8.84
C GLY A 94 -16.47 -1.52 -7.53
N ASN A 95 -17.00 -2.29 -6.58
CA ASN A 95 -16.46 -2.36 -5.21
C ASN A 95 -15.93 -3.77 -4.91
N PRO A 96 -14.76 -4.17 -5.46
CA PRO A 96 -14.26 -5.52 -5.27
C PRO A 96 -13.80 -5.74 -3.81
N ARG A 97 -13.93 -6.98 -3.35
CA ARG A 97 -13.42 -7.45 -2.06
C ARG A 97 -12.51 -8.64 -2.28
N ARG A 98 -11.25 -8.52 -1.92
CA ARG A 98 -10.27 -9.56 -2.14
C ARG A 98 -9.49 -9.90 -0.89
N ARG A 99 -9.22 -11.19 -0.73
CA ARG A 99 -8.39 -11.75 0.32
C ARG A 99 -7.41 -12.71 -0.31
N GLU A 100 -6.13 -12.55 0.00
CA GLU A 100 -5.10 -13.45 -0.50
C GLU A 100 -4.12 -13.87 0.57
N ALA A 101 -3.75 -15.15 0.48
CA ALA A 101 -2.60 -15.71 1.15
C ALA A 101 -1.71 -16.36 0.10
N ILE A 102 -0.53 -15.77 -0.15
CA ILE A 102 0.43 -16.25 -1.14
C ILE A 102 1.70 -16.69 -0.43
N ARG A 103 2.13 -17.93 -0.68
CA ARG A 103 3.47 -18.42 -0.33
C ARG A 103 4.25 -18.62 -1.62
N GLY A 104 5.01 -17.60 -1.99
CA GLY A 104 5.69 -17.47 -3.28
C GLY A 104 5.71 -16.01 -3.73
N GLY A 105 6.03 -15.77 -5.00
CA GLY A 105 6.06 -14.43 -5.58
C GLY A 105 4.67 -13.95 -6.01
N ALA A 106 4.34 -12.68 -5.76
CA ALA A 106 3.08 -12.07 -6.18
C ALA A 106 3.33 -10.88 -7.11
N ARG A 107 2.65 -10.82 -8.25
CA ARG A 107 2.64 -9.67 -9.15
C ARG A 107 1.21 -9.26 -9.46
N GLN A 108 0.82 -8.07 -9.07
CA GLN A 108 -0.55 -7.57 -9.27
C GLN A 108 -0.54 -6.22 -9.97
N SER A 109 -1.51 -6.03 -10.86
CA SER A 109 -1.75 -4.77 -11.55
C SER A 109 -3.24 -4.50 -11.61
N GLU A 110 -3.66 -3.36 -11.07
CA GLU A 110 -5.07 -3.02 -10.88
C GLU A 110 -5.41 -1.63 -11.37
N ALA A 111 -6.53 -1.54 -12.07
CA ALA A 111 -7.21 -0.30 -12.39
C ALA A 111 -8.65 -0.38 -11.87
N ILE A 112 -8.94 0.34 -10.79
CA ILE A 112 -10.24 0.24 -10.11
C ILE A 112 -10.93 1.60 -10.05
N ARG A 113 -12.17 1.64 -10.54
CA ARG A 113 -13.11 2.74 -10.30
C ARG A 113 -14.16 2.29 -9.29
N GLY A 114 -13.97 2.66 -8.03
CA GLY A 114 -14.84 2.36 -6.91
C GLY A 114 -14.06 2.24 -5.60
N ASN A 115 -14.62 1.50 -4.64
CA ASN A 115 -14.08 1.40 -3.28
C ASN A 115 -13.60 -0.03 -2.98
N PRO A 116 -12.42 -0.44 -3.48
CA PRO A 116 -11.93 -1.79 -3.26
C PRO A 116 -11.58 -2.04 -1.79
N ARG A 117 -11.75 -3.28 -1.35
CA ARG A 117 -11.26 -3.75 -0.04
C ARG A 117 -10.31 -4.93 -0.23
N ARG A 118 -9.04 -4.74 0.10
CA ARG A 118 -7.98 -5.77 -0.02
C ARG A 118 -7.39 -6.17 1.32
N ARG A 119 -7.11 -7.46 1.45
CA ARG A 119 -6.31 -8.04 2.53
C ARG A 119 -5.35 -9.04 1.94
N GLU A 120 -4.06 -8.83 2.14
CA GLU A 120 -3.02 -9.68 1.55
C GLU A 120 -2.01 -10.12 2.61
N ALA A 121 -1.66 -11.39 2.57
CA ALA A 121 -0.59 -11.97 3.35
C ALA A 121 0.36 -12.68 2.38
N ILE A 122 1.57 -12.13 2.20
CA ILE A 122 2.54 -12.65 1.24
C ILE A 122 3.80 -13.08 1.99
N ARG A 123 4.20 -14.33 1.79
CA ARG A 123 5.51 -14.85 2.20
C ARG A 123 6.32 -15.12 0.94
N GLY A 124 7.14 -14.15 0.57
CA GLY A 124 7.87 -14.07 -0.69
C GLY A 124 7.91 -12.63 -1.19
N ASP A 125 8.32 -12.45 -2.45
CA ASP A 125 8.41 -11.13 -3.05
C ASP A 125 7.08 -10.66 -3.64
N ALA A 126 6.74 -9.39 -3.40
CA ALA A 126 5.53 -8.76 -3.89
C ALA A 126 5.85 -7.58 -4.82
N ARG A 127 5.20 -7.53 -5.98
CA ARG A 127 5.21 -6.37 -6.88
C ARG A 127 3.78 -5.95 -7.22
N GLN A 128 3.39 -4.77 -6.80
CA GLN A 128 2.03 -4.28 -7.00
C GLN A 128 2.03 -2.92 -7.70
N SER A 129 1.03 -2.72 -8.55
CA SER A 129 0.77 -1.43 -9.19
C SER A 129 -0.74 -1.19 -9.18
N GLU A 130 -1.19 -0.16 -8.47
CA GLU A 130 -2.61 0.13 -8.28
C GLU A 130 -2.93 1.56 -8.77
N ALA A 131 -3.93 1.68 -9.63
CA ALA A 131 -4.56 2.94 -9.98
C ALA A 131 -6.02 2.90 -9.51
N ALA A 132 -6.37 3.73 -8.53
CA ALA A 132 -7.70 3.73 -7.92
C ALA A 132 -8.38 5.10 -8.01
N ARG A 133 -9.65 5.11 -8.41
CA ARG A 133 -10.55 6.25 -8.23
C ARG A 133 -11.66 5.88 -7.25
N GLY A 134 -11.58 6.40 -6.04
CA GLY A 134 -12.48 6.13 -4.93
C GLY A 134 -11.72 6.02 -3.60
N ASN A 135 -12.27 5.25 -2.66
CA ASN A 135 -11.75 5.14 -1.29
C ASN A 135 -11.27 3.70 -1.00
N PRO A 136 -10.11 3.30 -1.54
CA PRO A 136 -9.59 1.96 -1.34
C PRO A 136 -9.27 1.72 0.15
N ARG A 137 -9.53 0.50 0.62
CA ARG A 137 -9.11 0.05 1.96
C ARG A 137 -8.21 -1.16 1.82
N ARG A 138 -6.97 -1.05 2.29
CA ARG A 138 -5.98 -2.11 2.15
C ARG A 138 -5.32 -2.48 3.47
N ARG A 139 -5.08 -3.77 3.65
CA ARG A 139 -4.27 -4.32 4.73
C ARG A 139 -3.29 -5.32 4.17
N GLU A 140 -2.01 -5.15 4.48
CA GLU A 140 -0.97 -6.06 4.01
C GLU A 140 -0.04 -6.52 5.12
N ALA A 141 0.35 -7.79 5.00
CA ALA A 141 1.45 -8.37 5.75
C ALA A 141 2.40 -9.03 4.76
N ILE A 142 3.62 -8.49 4.60
CA ILE A 142 4.61 -9.02 3.67
C ILE A 142 5.86 -9.44 4.44
N ARG A 143 6.30 -10.68 4.20
CA ARG A 143 7.60 -11.19 4.63
C ARG A 143 8.44 -11.51 3.38
N GLY A 144 9.30 -10.58 2.99
CA GLY A 144 10.06 -10.61 1.75
C GLY A 144 10.28 -9.20 1.18
N GLY A 145 10.74 -9.11 -0.07
CA GLY A 145 10.84 -7.84 -0.78
C GLY A 145 9.46 -7.34 -1.23
N ALA A 146 9.23 -6.04 -1.15
CA ALA A 146 8.00 -5.42 -1.67
C ALA A 146 8.33 -4.26 -2.59
N ARG A 147 7.69 -4.20 -3.76
CA ARG A 147 7.73 -3.03 -4.66
C ARG A 147 6.32 -2.60 -4.98
N GLN A 148 5.97 -1.38 -4.61
CA GLN A 148 4.61 -0.87 -4.76
C GLN A 148 4.61 0.50 -5.40
N SER A 149 3.73 0.67 -6.37
CA SER A 149 3.48 1.94 -7.04
C SER A 149 1.98 2.19 -7.04
N GLU A 150 1.54 3.31 -6.50
CA GLU A 150 0.12 3.57 -6.33
C GLU A 150 -0.25 4.99 -6.73
N ALA A 151 -1.37 5.11 -7.44
CA ALA A 151 -1.98 6.38 -7.78
C ALA A 151 -3.45 6.36 -7.35
N THR A 152 -3.82 7.19 -6.39
CA THR A 152 -5.19 7.24 -5.86
C THR A 152 -5.81 8.62 -6.01
N ARG A 153 -7.00 8.69 -6.59
CA ARG A 153 -7.89 9.84 -6.51
C ARG A 153 -9.06 9.53 -5.57
N GLY A 154 -8.98 10.04 -4.35
CA GLY A 154 -9.96 9.82 -3.28
C GLY A 154 -9.25 9.66 -1.92
N ASN A 155 -9.88 8.95 -0.99
CA ASN A 155 -9.43 8.87 0.40
C ASN A 155 -8.99 7.44 0.78
N PRO A 156 -7.77 7.02 0.44
CA PRO A 156 -7.27 5.69 0.77
C PRO A 156 -7.11 5.48 2.27
N ARG A 157 -7.35 4.25 2.73
CA ARG A 157 -6.96 3.79 4.07
C ARG A 157 -6.07 2.56 3.96
N ARG A 158 -4.83 2.66 4.43
CA ARG A 158 -3.83 1.59 4.35
C ARG A 158 -3.30 1.22 5.73
N ARG A 159 -3.03 -0.06 5.91
CA ARG A 159 -2.28 -0.60 7.05
C ARG A 159 -1.32 -1.66 6.56
N GLU A 160 -0.07 -1.55 6.91
CA GLU A 160 0.94 -2.45 6.41
C GLU A 160 1.93 -2.87 7.48
N ALA A 161 2.32 -4.14 7.42
CA ALA A 161 3.38 -4.70 8.22
C ALA A 161 4.35 -5.44 7.30
N ILE A 162 5.58 -4.93 7.19
CA ILE A 162 6.58 -5.46 6.27
C ILE A 162 7.83 -5.86 7.03
N ARG A 163 8.25 -7.12 6.85
CA ARG A 163 9.55 -7.60 7.26
C ARG A 163 10.38 -7.89 6.01
N GLY A 164 11.28 -6.97 5.69
CA GLY A 164 12.08 -6.99 4.47
C GLY A 164 12.40 -5.58 3.99
N ASN A 165 12.62 -5.42 2.69
CA ASN A 165 13.11 -4.19 2.10
C ASN A 165 12.07 -3.60 1.11
N PRO A 166 11.05 -2.87 1.60
CA PRO A 166 10.03 -2.29 0.74
C PRO A 166 10.56 -1.10 -0.06
N ARG A 167 10.10 -0.97 -1.31
CA ARG A 167 10.20 0.24 -2.12
C ARG A 167 8.81 0.70 -2.53
N ARG A 168 8.44 1.92 -2.18
CA ARG A 168 7.11 2.48 -2.40
C ARG A 168 7.17 3.81 -3.13
N ARG A 169 6.20 4.01 -4.01
CA ARG A 169 5.89 5.31 -4.62
C ARG A 169 4.39 5.52 -4.58
N GLU A 170 3.95 6.59 -3.94
CA GLU A 170 2.52 6.91 -3.81
C GLU A 170 2.24 8.31 -4.33
N ALA A 171 1.16 8.43 -5.12
CA ALA A 171 0.62 9.70 -5.58
C ALA A 171 -0.86 9.76 -5.19
N ILE A 172 -1.22 10.69 -4.30
CA ILE A 172 -2.56 10.78 -3.73
C ILE A 172 -3.17 12.15 -4.01
N ARG A 173 -4.38 12.15 -4.56
CA ARG A 173 -5.25 13.33 -4.65
C ARG A 173 -6.47 13.12 -3.77
N GLY A 174 -6.43 13.66 -2.56
CA GLY A 174 -7.43 13.50 -1.50
C GLY A 174 -6.75 13.34 -0.14
N GLY A 175 -7.52 12.96 0.89
CA GLY A 175 -6.99 12.70 2.22
C GLY A 175 -6.65 11.22 2.43
N ALA A 176 -5.40 10.91 2.77
CA ALA A 176 -4.96 9.56 3.06
C ALA A 176 -4.98 9.25 4.57
N ARG A 177 -5.17 7.98 4.93
CA ARG A 177 -4.79 7.46 6.26
C ARG A 177 -3.92 6.23 6.08
N GLN A 178 -2.66 6.32 6.45
CA GLN A 178 -1.70 5.23 6.37
C GLN A 178 -1.19 4.89 7.77
N SER A 179 -0.89 3.61 7.97
CA SER A 179 -0.18 3.15 9.16
C SER A 179 0.78 2.05 8.74
N GLU A 180 2.07 2.25 8.96
CA GLU A 180 3.12 1.35 8.50
C GLU A 180 4.00 0.86 9.65
N ALA A 181 4.31 -0.43 9.66
CA ALA A 181 5.28 -1.04 10.54
C ALA A 181 6.32 -1.79 9.71
N ILE A 182 7.56 -1.29 9.68
CA ILE A 182 8.63 -1.85 8.85
C ILE A 182 9.78 -2.34 9.71
N ARG A 183 10.22 -3.57 9.43
CA ARG A 183 11.47 -4.13 9.95
C ARG A 183 12.40 -4.46 8.78
N GLY A 184 13.38 -3.61 8.57
CA GLY A 184 14.33 -3.64 7.44
C GLY A 184 14.55 -2.26 6.84
N ASP A 185 15.19 -2.20 5.68
CA ASP A 185 15.48 -0.94 5.01
C ASP A 185 14.38 -0.59 4.00
N ALA A 186 13.67 0.52 4.26
CA ALA A 186 12.60 1.01 3.42
C ALA A 186 13.08 2.15 2.50
N ARG A 187 12.49 2.26 1.30
CA ARG A 187 12.51 3.49 0.51
C ARG A 187 11.09 3.88 0.13
N GLN A 188 10.65 5.04 0.56
CA GLN A 188 9.32 5.57 0.27
C GLN A 188 9.44 6.94 -0.37
N SER A 189 8.52 7.21 -1.29
CA SER A 189 8.33 8.53 -1.87
C SER A 189 6.85 8.79 -2.01
N GLU A 190 6.35 9.84 -1.36
CA GLU A 190 4.93 10.21 -1.40
C GLU A 190 4.75 11.62 -1.96
N ALA A 191 3.79 11.77 -2.86
CA ALA A 191 3.29 13.04 -3.32
C ALA A 191 1.78 13.13 -3.04
N ALA A 192 1.39 14.04 -2.14
CA ALA A 192 0.00 14.18 -1.72
C ALA A 192 -0.54 15.59 -2.02
N ARG A 193 -1.74 15.64 -2.60
CA ARG A 193 -2.57 16.85 -2.66
C ARG A 193 -3.83 16.62 -1.85
N GLY A 194 -3.87 17.15 -0.64
CA GLY A 194 -4.95 16.96 0.32
C GLY A 194 -4.42 16.91 1.74
N ASN A 195 -5.09 16.14 2.60
CA ASN A 195 -4.79 16.11 4.03
C ASN A 195 -4.37 14.70 4.51
N PRO A 196 -3.12 14.26 4.24
CA PRO A 196 -2.66 12.94 4.67
C PRO A 196 -2.53 12.86 6.20
N ARG A 197 -2.78 11.66 6.72
CA ARG A 197 -2.47 11.27 8.09
C ARG A 197 -1.65 9.98 8.07
N GLN A 198 -0.43 10.05 8.58
CA GLN A 198 0.51 8.94 8.59
C GLN A 198 0.91 8.60 10.02
N SER A 199 1.18 7.32 10.23
CA SER A 199 1.74 6.82 11.47
C SER A 199 2.71 5.70 11.13
N GLU A 200 3.97 5.88 11.46
CA GLU A 200 5.02 4.97 11.04
C GLU A 200 5.87 4.47 12.20
N ALA A 201 6.17 3.18 12.17
CA ALA A 201 7.10 2.55 13.09
C ALA A 201 8.15 1.77 12.30
N ALA A 202 9.41 2.19 12.38
CA ALA A 202 10.50 1.60 11.62
C ALA A 202 11.63 1.09 12.51
N ARG A 203 12.16 -0.10 12.17
CA ARG A 203 13.45 -0.61 12.69
C ARG A 203 14.37 -0.88 11.50
N GLY A 204 15.44 -0.11 11.37
CA GLY A 204 16.38 -0.17 10.25
C GLY A 204 16.80 1.23 9.79
N ASN A 205 17.08 1.38 8.49
CA ASN A 205 17.48 2.66 7.89
C ASN A 205 16.47 3.08 6.81
N PRO A 206 15.22 3.45 7.20
CA PRO A 206 14.23 3.90 6.23
C PRO A 206 14.68 5.21 5.57
N ARG A 207 14.32 5.38 4.30
CA ARG A 207 14.48 6.63 3.56
C ARG A 207 13.12 7.08 3.04
N GLN A 208 12.70 8.26 3.45
CA GLN A 208 11.43 8.87 3.07
C GLN A 208 11.64 10.20 2.40
N SER A 209 10.76 10.49 1.45
CA SER A 209 10.70 11.78 0.77
C SER A 209 9.24 12.11 0.51
N GLU A 210 8.78 13.23 1.05
CA GLU A 210 7.38 13.62 0.98
C GLU A 210 7.21 15.02 0.40
N ALA A 211 6.25 15.15 -0.51
CA ALA A 211 5.83 16.44 -1.06
C ALA A 211 4.32 16.58 -0.87
N ILE A 212 3.91 17.46 0.03
CA ILE A 212 2.51 17.61 0.44
C ILE A 212 2.03 19.02 0.10
N ARG A 213 0.90 19.10 -0.62
CA ARG A 213 0.12 20.33 -0.81
C ARG A 213 -1.22 20.20 -0.09
N GLY A 214 -1.31 20.82 1.08
CA GLY A 214 -2.42 20.71 2.02
C GLY A 214 -1.91 20.47 3.45
N GLY A 215 -2.79 20.01 4.33
CA GLY A 215 -2.44 19.83 5.75
C GLY A 215 -1.95 18.42 6.07
N ALA A 216 -0.77 18.28 6.68
CA ALA A 216 -0.20 16.99 7.06
C ALA A 216 -0.33 16.70 8.57
N LYS A 217 -0.57 15.43 8.92
CA LYS A 217 -0.34 14.93 10.28
C LYS A 217 0.53 13.67 10.21
N GLN A 218 1.75 13.73 10.72
CA GLN A 218 2.64 12.57 10.81
C GLN A 218 2.96 12.25 12.27
N SER A 219 3.16 10.97 12.54
CA SER A 219 3.68 10.49 13.80
C SER A 219 4.63 9.34 13.52
N GLU A 220 5.86 9.45 13.99
CA GLU A 220 6.90 8.51 13.63
C GLU A 220 7.67 8.00 14.85
N ALA A 221 7.97 6.70 14.83
CA ALA A 221 8.83 6.06 15.78
C ALA A 221 9.90 5.25 15.06
N ALA A 222 11.16 5.65 15.15
CA ALA A 222 12.25 5.00 14.44
C ALA A 222 13.37 4.52 15.37
N ARG A 223 13.88 3.31 15.10
CA ARG A 223 15.13 2.82 15.67
C ARG A 223 16.13 2.51 14.56
N GLY A 224 17.27 3.19 14.57
CA GLY A 224 18.31 3.10 13.54
C GLY A 224 18.68 4.46 12.98
N ASN A 225 18.93 4.56 11.68
CA ASN A 225 19.36 5.80 11.03
C ASN A 225 18.38 6.20 9.91
N PRO A 226 17.16 6.66 10.27
CA PRO A 226 16.19 7.11 9.29
C PRO A 226 16.70 8.35 8.55
N ARG A 227 16.32 8.50 7.27
CA ARG A 227 16.54 9.72 6.50
C ARG A 227 15.22 10.23 5.95
N GLN A 228 14.86 11.45 6.30
CA GLN A 228 13.62 12.10 5.86
C GLN A 228 13.90 13.40 5.14
N SER A 229 13.04 13.71 4.18
CA SER A 229 13.05 14.96 3.44
C SER A 229 11.60 15.33 3.14
N GLU A 230 11.12 16.41 3.73
CA GLU A 230 9.73 16.83 3.61
C GLU A 230 9.62 18.24 3.04
N ALA A 231 8.67 18.39 2.11
CA ALA A 231 8.27 19.68 1.58
C ALA A 231 6.75 19.84 1.70
N ILE A 232 6.30 20.70 2.61
CA ILE A 232 4.89 20.89 2.92
C ILE A 232 4.47 22.32 2.56
N ARG A 233 3.45 22.46 1.71
CA ARG A 233 2.72 23.71 1.50
C ARG A 233 1.34 23.59 2.13
N GLY A 234 1.19 24.11 3.33
CA GLY A 234 0.01 24.02 4.19
C GLY A 234 0.41 23.83 5.66
N GLY A 235 -0.55 23.45 6.50
CA GLY A 235 -0.29 23.22 7.92
C GLY A 235 0.31 21.83 8.20
N ALA A 236 1.32 21.74 9.05
CA ALA A 236 1.96 20.49 9.45
C ALA A 236 1.82 20.24 10.95
N LYS A 237 1.49 19.01 11.34
CA LYS A 237 1.59 18.52 12.72
C LYS A 237 2.42 17.25 12.73
N GLN A 238 3.60 17.31 13.34
CA GLN A 238 4.56 16.21 13.37
C GLN A 238 4.90 15.85 14.82
N SER A 239 5.08 14.56 15.05
CA SER A 239 5.53 14.03 16.32
C SER A 239 6.50 12.89 16.07
N GLU A 240 7.72 13.01 16.54
CA GLU A 240 8.80 12.08 16.21
C GLU A 240 9.49 11.56 17.47
N ALA A 241 9.72 10.25 17.50
CA ALA A 241 10.48 9.59 18.54
C ALA A 241 11.56 8.72 17.90
N THR A 242 12.84 9.09 18.06
CA THR A 242 13.95 8.40 17.40
C THR A 242 14.99 7.88 18.40
N ARG A 243 15.52 6.68 18.11
CA ARG A 243 16.70 6.14 18.77
C ARG A 243 17.75 5.76 17.73
N GLY A 244 18.83 6.54 17.66
CA GLY A 244 19.94 6.38 16.72
C GLY A 244 20.37 7.72 16.13
N ASN A 245 20.70 7.76 14.84
CA ASN A 245 21.23 8.97 14.18
C ASN A 245 20.33 9.36 13.00
N PRO A 246 19.15 9.95 13.25
CA PRO A 246 18.27 10.41 12.19
C PRO A 246 18.89 11.56 11.40
N ARG A 247 18.56 11.66 10.10
CA ARG A 247 18.86 12.83 9.27
C ARG A 247 17.59 13.37 8.67
N ARG A 248 17.28 14.62 8.94
CA ARG A 248 16.02 15.25 8.56
C ARG A 248 16.25 16.57 7.85
N ARG A 249 15.42 16.82 6.83
CA ARG A 249 15.38 18.07 6.08
C ARG A 249 13.94 18.46 5.85
N GLU A 250 13.56 19.65 6.25
CA GLU A 250 12.19 20.12 6.07
C GLU A 250 12.11 21.52 5.49
N ALA A 251 11.11 21.70 4.63
CA ALA A 251 10.68 22.99 4.15
C ALA A 251 9.16 23.09 4.30
N ILE A 252 8.69 23.96 5.20
CA ILE A 252 7.26 24.16 5.47
C ILE A 252 6.88 25.59 5.10
N ARG A 253 5.87 25.73 4.24
CA ARG A 253 5.19 27.00 3.96
C ARG A 253 3.76 26.93 4.48
N GLY A 254 3.55 27.46 5.68
CA GLY A 254 2.32 27.39 6.46
C GLY A 254 2.63 27.22 7.95
N ASP A 255 1.62 26.87 8.73
CA ASP A 255 1.77 26.68 10.18
C ASP A 255 2.36 25.31 10.50
N ALA A 256 3.39 25.27 11.34
CA ALA A 256 4.04 24.05 11.79
C ALA A 256 3.86 23.86 13.30
N ARG A 257 3.51 22.64 13.72
CA ARG A 257 3.61 22.19 15.11
C ARG A 257 4.38 20.89 15.17
N GLN A 258 5.52 20.90 15.85
CA GLN A 258 6.44 19.78 15.92
C GLN A 258 6.72 19.41 17.37
N SER A 259 6.90 18.12 17.60
CA SER A 259 7.35 17.59 18.89
C SER A 259 8.34 16.47 18.62
N GLU A 260 9.58 16.61 19.08
CA GLU A 260 10.64 15.66 18.82
C GLU A 260 11.21 15.11 20.13
N ALA A 261 11.42 13.80 20.18
CA ALA A 261 12.18 13.12 21.22
C ALA A 261 13.27 12.27 20.57
N ALA A 262 14.54 12.57 20.83
CA ALA A 262 15.66 11.87 20.21
C ALA A 262 16.63 11.32 21.25
N ARG A 263 17.09 10.09 21.05
CA ARG A 263 18.23 9.51 21.77
C ARG A 263 19.32 9.08 20.79
N GLY A 264 20.45 9.78 20.80
CA GLY A 264 21.57 9.58 19.88
C GLY A 264 22.00 10.90 19.26
N ASN A 265 22.41 10.90 17.98
CA ASN A 265 22.95 12.09 17.33
C ASN A 265 22.13 12.53 16.11
N PRO A 266 21.01 13.26 16.32
CA PRO A 266 20.18 13.76 15.23
C PRO A 266 20.89 14.85 14.42
N ARG A 267 20.66 14.86 13.10
CA ARG A 267 21.03 15.97 12.21
C ARG A 267 19.79 16.52 11.52
N ARG A 268 19.49 17.79 11.76
CA ARG A 268 18.27 18.43 11.26
C ARG A 268 18.58 19.72 10.52
N ARG A 269 17.84 19.96 9.44
CA ARG A 269 17.79 21.25 8.74
C ARG A 269 16.34 21.61 8.49
N GLU A 270 15.94 22.81 8.89
CA GLU A 270 14.57 23.28 8.69
C GLU A 270 14.50 24.68 8.13
N ALA A 271 13.50 24.89 7.28
CA ALA A 271 13.08 26.19 6.81
C ALA A 271 11.55 26.30 6.94
N ILE A 272 11.07 27.18 7.83
CA ILE A 272 9.64 27.41 8.06
C ILE A 272 9.26 28.84 7.67
N ARG A 273 8.21 28.98 6.86
CA ARG A 273 7.60 30.26 6.51
C ARG A 273 6.14 30.27 6.95
N GLY A 274 5.86 30.84 8.11
CA GLY A 274 4.56 30.82 8.79
C GLY A 274 4.70 30.78 10.31
N GLY A 275 3.63 30.42 11.03
CA GLY A 275 3.71 30.20 12.47
C GLY A 275 4.41 28.88 12.79
N ALA A 276 5.28 28.85 13.80
CA ALA A 276 5.97 27.64 14.23
C ALA A 276 5.81 27.42 15.73
N ARG A 277 5.51 26.18 16.15
CA ARG A 277 5.55 25.75 17.55
C ARG A 277 6.35 24.47 17.66
N GLN A 278 7.43 24.49 18.43
CA GLN A 278 8.36 23.37 18.56
C GLN A 278 8.60 23.01 20.03
N SER A 279 8.67 21.71 20.29
CA SER A 279 9.05 21.14 21.57
C SER A 279 10.04 20.01 21.32
N GLU A 280 11.22 20.07 21.93
CA GLU A 280 12.27 19.08 21.70
C GLU A 280 12.79 18.50 23.03
N ALA A 281 13.12 17.21 23.02
CA ALA A 281 13.81 16.51 24.10
C ALA A 281 14.93 15.62 23.53
N ILE A 282 16.19 16.01 23.70
CA ILE A 282 17.33 15.35 23.05
C ILE A 282 18.33 14.83 24.07
N ARG A 283 18.51 13.50 24.10
CA ARG A 283 19.57 12.84 24.85
C ARG A 283 20.71 12.39 23.93
N GLY A 284 21.76 13.20 23.82
CA GLY A 284 22.94 12.97 22.98
C GLY A 284 23.37 14.25 22.25
N GLY A 285 24.20 14.13 21.21
CA GLY A 285 24.70 15.30 20.47
C GLY A 285 23.85 15.66 19.26
N ALA A 286 23.25 16.84 19.23
CA ALA A 286 22.47 17.32 18.08
C ALA A 286 23.28 18.21 17.13
N ARG A 287 22.95 18.20 15.84
CA ARG A 287 23.34 19.26 14.89
C ARG A 287 22.10 19.78 14.19
N GLN A 288 21.80 21.06 14.41
CA GLN A 288 20.59 21.69 13.89
C GLN A 288 20.94 22.97 13.12
N SER A 289 20.14 23.26 12.10
CA SER A 289 20.15 24.54 11.40
C SER A 289 18.71 24.90 11.07
N GLU A 290 18.24 26.02 11.60
CA GLU A 290 16.85 26.45 11.46
C GLU A 290 16.79 27.83 10.81
N ALA A 291 15.84 28.03 9.92
CA ALA A 291 15.49 29.33 9.36
C ALA A 291 13.97 29.51 9.43
N THR A 292 13.51 30.37 10.33
CA THR A 292 12.07 30.63 10.52
C THR A 292 11.74 32.07 10.14
N ARG A 293 10.77 32.25 9.24
CA ARG A 293 10.20 33.56 8.89
C ARG A 293 8.73 33.58 9.27
N GLY A 294 8.41 34.19 10.41
CA GLY A 294 7.07 34.29 10.98
C GLY A 294 7.12 34.39 12.51
N ASN A 295 6.14 33.81 13.21
CA ASN A 295 6.03 33.87 14.67
C ASN A 295 6.38 32.49 15.30
N PRO A 296 7.65 32.24 15.67
CA PRO A 296 8.06 31.00 16.33
C PRO A 296 7.72 31.01 17.84
N ARG A 297 7.47 29.81 18.38
CA ARG A 297 7.51 29.51 19.82
C ARG A 297 8.25 28.20 20.03
N GLN A 298 9.29 28.21 20.86
CA GLN A 298 10.16 27.05 21.08
C GLN A 298 10.22 26.70 22.57
N SER A 299 10.41 25.41 22.84
CA SER A 299 10.62 24.84 24.18
C SER A 299 11.59 23.67 24.03
N GLU A 300 12.65 23.66 24.82
CA GLU A 300 13.68 22.62 24.78
C GLU A 300 13.87 22.04 26.18
N ALA A 301 13.94 20.71 26.26
CA ALA A 301 14.32 19.98 27.46
C ALA A 301 15.57 19.14 27.14
N ILE A 302 16.60 19.24 27.98
CA ILE A 302 17.88 18.53 27.83
C ILE A 302 17.86 17.27 28.70
#